data_AF-A0A7S0INV5-F1
#
_entry.id   AF-A0A7S0INV5-F1
#
_cell.length_a   1.000
_cell.length_b   1.000
_cell.length_c   1.000
_cell.angle_alpha   90.00
_cell.angle_beta   90.00
_cell.angle_gamma   90.00
#
_symmetry.space_group_name_H-M   'P 1'
#
loop_
_entity.id
_entity.type
_entity.pdbx_description
1 polymer ?
#
loop_
_entity_poly.entity_id
_entity_poly.type
_entity_poly.pdbx_seq_one_letter_code
_entity_poly.pdbx_strand_id
1 'polypeptide(L)'
;ARCRAVACLGAATAAAPASTSQLEDWTREYYGAARDARVRGGQTMDQFLSEYDWFSEDYVLTGPDIGPLAKSDYLATQRGFTLDFGAAAPDLDYDLEGFHADPQNPERVWFTLRYVGTHTGATRLGKLPLRPTGNPILGGPELHSIWWTPEKTIKWETVGYTGCKFTGTNQGFGGLAGLLIPLGVPRVVFDLLAPLAKPLFALSQFNEASESGGRACSPDADLPDWWKQRTMLGVNICR
;
A
#
# COMPACT_ATOMS: atom_id res chain seq x y z
N ALA A 1 -63.70 -4.76 11.85
CA ALA A 1 -62.51 -5.34 11.20
C ALA A 1 -61.88 -4.29 10.29
N ARG A 2 -60.70 -3.76 10.64
CA ARG A 2 -59.91 -2.88 9.77
C ARG A 2 -58.57 -3.57 9.52
N CYS A 3 -58.40 -4.15 8.33
CA CYS A 3 -57.11 -4.66 7.88
C CYS A 3 -56.16 -3.48 7.66
N ARG A 4 -55.05 -3.45 8.39
CA ARG A 4 -53.90 -2.59 8.06
C ARG A 4 -53.09 -3.28 6.96
N ALA A 5 -52.96 -2.61 5.83
CA ALA A 5 -51.99 -2.97 4.80
C ALA A 5 -50.58 -2.73 5.37
N VAL A 6 -49.77 -3.79 5.40
CA VAL A 6 -48.33 -3.70 5.66
C VAL A 6 -47.67 -3.32 4.34
N ALA A 7 -47.14 -2.10 4.27
CA ALA A 7 -46.31 -1.68 3.15
C ALA A 7 -44.97 -2.44 3.24
N CYS A 8 -44.69 -3.28 2.23
CA CYS A 8 -43.36 -3.84 2.03
C CYS A 8 -42.40 -2.70 1.72
N LEU A 9 -41.48 -2.41 2.65
CA LEU A 9 -40.29 -1.62 2.39
C LEU A 9 -39.48 -2.33 1.29
N GLY A 10 -39.20 -1.60 0.22
CA GLY A 10 -38.42 -2.10 -0.91
C GLY A 10 -37.04 -2.54 -0.44
N ALA A 11 -36.68 -3.79 -0.75
CA ALA A 11 -35.31 -4.25 -0.63
C ALA A 11 -34.46 -3.45 -1.61
N ALA A 12 -33.49 -2.68 -1.11
CA ALA A 12 -32.45 -2.12 -1.95
C ALA A 12 -31.75 -3.29 -2.66
N THR A 13 -31.83 -3.33 -3.99
CA THR A 13 -31.04 -4.25 -4.80
C THR A 13 -29.57 -3.94 -4.55
N ALA A 14 -28.89 -4.84 -3.83
CA ALA A 14 -27.44 -4.78 -3.71
C ALA A 14 -26.83 -4.75 -5.11
N ALA A 15 -25.94 -3.79 -5.37
CA ALA A 15 -25.25 -3.70 -6.64
C ALA A 15 -24.53 -5.02 -6.95
N ALA A 16 -24.51 -5.43 -8.21
CA ALA A 16 -23.73 -6.59 -8.62
C ALA A 16 -22.24 -6.35 -8.31
N PRO A 17 -21.50 -7.38 -7.88
CA PRO A 17 -20.07 -7.23 -7.60
C PRO A 17 -19.33 -6.79 -8.86
N ALA A 18 -18.31 -5.95 -8.69
CA ALA A 18 -17.48 -5.47 -9.79
C ALA A 18 -16.82 -6.66 -10.53
N SER A 19 -16.72 -6.55 -11.85
CA SER A 19 -15.99 -7.56 -12.64
C SER A 19 -14.48 -7.44 -12.44
N THR A 20 -13.71 -8.50 -12.71
CA THR A 20 -12.22 -8.44 -12.64
C THR A 20 -11.64 -7.32 -13.51
N SER A 21 -12.19 -7.11 -14.71
CA SER A 21 -11.76 -6.01 -15.59
C SER A 21 -12.01 -4.65 -14.96
N GLN A 22 -13.13 -4.48 -14.26
CA GLN A 22 -13.45 -3.24 -13.57
C GLN A 22 -12.51 -3.00 -12.37
N LEU A 23 -12.17 -4.05 -11.62
CA LEU A 23 -11.19 -3.95 -10.52
C LEU A 23 -9.78 -3.63 -11.05
N GLU A 24 -9.41 -4.20 -12.21
CA GLU A 24 -8.17 -3.86 -12.90
C GLU A 24 -8.16 -2.38 -13.32
N ASP A 25 -9.22 -1.89 -13.95
CA ASP A 25 -9.34 -0.49 -14.36
C ASP A 25 -9.19 0.47 -13.17
N TRP A 26 -9.88 0.17 -12.05
CA TRP A 26 -9.78 0.94 -10.82
C TRP A 26 -8.36 0.93 -10.23
N THR A 27 -7.69 -0.22 -10.29
CA THR A 27 -6.31 -0.37 -9.82
C THR A 27 -5.34 0.44 -10.67
N ARG A 28 -5.47 0.39 -12.00
CA ARG A 28 -4.64 1.17 -12.91
C ARG A 28 -4.87 2.66 -12.74
N GLU A 29 -6.12 3.09 -12.53
CA GLU A 29 -6.45 4.48 -12.25
C GLU A 29 -5.82 4.98 -10.95
N TYR A 30 -5.91 4.20 -9.87
CA TYR A 30 -5.29 4.56 -8.59
C TYR A 30 -3.77 4.71 -8.68
N TYR A 31 -3.06 3.72 -9.23
CA TYR A 31 -1.60 3.83 -9.41
C TYR A 31 -1.22 4.93 -10.41
N GLY A 32 -2.02 5.14 -11.45
CA GLY A 32 -1.85 6.24 -12.39
C GLY A 32 -1.97 7.60 -11.69
N ALA A 33 -3.02 7.80 -10.88
CA ALA A 33 -3.22 9.00 -10.07
C ALA A 33 -2.07 9.20 -9.08
N ALA A 34 -1.67 8.16 -8.35
CA ALA A 34 -0.55 8.24 -7.40
C ALA A 34 0.76 8.65 -8.10
N ARG A 35 1.05 8.09 -9.27
CA ARG A 35 2.21 8.48 -10.10
C ARG A 35 2.10 9.92 -10.56
N ASP A 36 1.00 10.29 -11.18
CA ASP A 36 0.84 11.58 -11.83
C ASP A 36 0.83 12.72 -10.80
N ALA A 37 0.16 12.52 -9.66
CA ALA A 37 0.13 13.46 -8.56
C ALA A 37 1.45 13.53 -7.79
N ARG A 38 1.93 12.40 -7.25
CA ARG A 38 3.01 12.39 -6.27
C ARG A 38 4.40 12.28 -6.87
N VAL A 39 4.55 11.53 -7.97
CA VAL A 39 5.84 11.41 -8.66
C VAL A 39 6.01 12.56 -9.63
N ARG A 40 5.09 12.72 -10.58
CA ARG A 40 5.26 13.72 -11.66
C ARG A 40 4.87 15.14 -11.20
N GLY A 41 3.82 15.25 -10.40
CA GLY A 41 3.32 16.52 -9.86
C GLY A 41 4.00 16.98 -8.57
N GLY A 42 4.76 16.10 -7.89
CA GLY A 42 5.41 16.40 -6.62
C GLY A 42 4.44 16.73 -5.48
N GLN A 43 3.17 16.30 -5.59
CA GLN A 43 2.15 16.58 -4.58
C GLN A 43 2.47 15.89 -3.24
N THR A 44 2.17 16.58 -2.14
CA THR A 44 2.17 15.98 -0.80
C THR A 44 1.03 14.98 -0.65
N MET A 45 1.07 14.15 0.39
CA MET A 45 -0.06 13.24 0.69
C MET A 45 -1.36 14.03 0.94
N ASP A 46 -1.32 15.17 1.62
CA ASP A 46 -2.54 15.96 1.87
C ASP A 46 -3.11 16.58 0.60
N GLN A 47 -2.25 17.01 -0.34
CA GLN A 47 -2.69 17.48 -1.65
C GLN A 47 -3.34 16.36 -2.45
N PHE A 48 -2.71 15.17 -2.48
CA PHE A 48 -3.27 14.00 -3.11
C PHE A 48 -4.65 13.63 -2.55
N LEU A 49 -4.78 13.59 -1.22
CA LEU A 49 -6.06 13.27 -0.56
C LEU A 49 -7.13 14.35 -0.73
N SER A 50 -6.75 15.60 -1.02
CA SER A 50 -7.72 16.65 -1.33
C SER A 50 -8.32 16.52 -2.74
N GLU A 51 -7.61 15.84 -3.64
CA GLU A 51 -8.05 15.59 -5.02
C GLU A 51 -8.71 14.20 -5.15
N TYR A 52 -8.22 13.22 -4.41
CA TYR A 52 -8.64 11.83 -4.51
C TYR A 52 -9.02 11.22 -3.16
N ASP A 53 -10.22 10.62 -3.11
CA ASP A 53 -10.70 9.86 -1.94
C ASP A 53 -10.63 8.35 -2.21
N TRP A 54 -9.41 7.82 -2.25
CA TRP A 54 -9.18 6.41 -2.60
C TRP A 54 -9.33 5.44 -1.43
N PHE A 55 -9.30 5.88 -0.18
CA PHE A 55 -9.17 4.98 0.99
C PHE A 55 -10.45 4.93 1.81
N SER A 56 -11.02 3.74 2.03
CA SER A 56 -12.19 3.59 2.89
C SER A 56 -11.86 3.99 4.34
N GLU A 57 -12.87 4.39 5.11
CA GLU A 57 -12.66 4.76 6.52
C GLU A 57 -12.07 3.61 7.35
N ASP A 58 -12.37 2.37 6.98
CA ASP A 58 -11.87 1.14 7.61
C ASP A 58 -10.71 0.49 6.83
N TYR A 59 -9.91 1.30 6.12
CA TYR A 59 -8.75 0.85 5.34
C TYR A 59 -7.68 0.19 6.20
N VAL A 60 -7.08 -0.87 5.66
CA VAL A 60 -5.87 -1.50 6.21
C VAL A 60 -4.80 -1.71 5.14
N LEU A 61 -3.53 -1.47 5.50
CA LEU A 61 -2.36 -1.86 4.70
C LEU A 61 -1.56 -2.98 5.37
N THR A 62 -1.07 -3.92 4.56
CA THR A 62 -0.09 -4.94 4.98
C THR A 62 1.04 -5.13 3.97
N GLY A 63 2.22 -5.45 4.47
CA GLY A 63 3.38 -5.88 3.70
C GLY A 63 4.33 -6.74 4.54
N PRO A 64 5.44 -7.22 3.97
CA PRO A 64 6.39 -8.09 4.67
C PRO A 64 6.99 -7.47 5.93
N ASP A 65 7.29 -6.17 5.87
CA ASP A 65 7.97 -5.41 6.92
C ASP A 65 7.09 -4.31 7.52
N ILE A 66 5.83 -4.21 7.07
CA ILE A 66 4.89 -3.17 7.47
C ILE A 66 3.48 -3.71 7.72
N GLY A 67 2.82 -3.20 8.76
CA GLY A 67 1.43 -3.46 9.06
C GLY A 67 1.10 -4.72 9.87
N PRO A 68 -0.17 -4.90 10.25
CA PRO A 68 -1.32 -4.09 9.82
C PRO A 68 -1.23 -2.61 10.17
N LEU A 69 -1.50 -1.74 9.20
CA LEU A 69 -1.67 -0.31 9.43
C LEU A 69 -3.11 0.09 9.14
N ALA A 70 -3.79 0.68 10.12
CA ALA A 70 -5.04 1.39 9.90
C ALA A 70 -4.80 2.66 9.05
N LYS A 71 -5.86 3.21 8.45
CA LYS A 71 -5.82 4.44 7.63
C LYS A 71 -5.01 5.55 8.29
N SER A 72 -5.25 5.84 9.57
CA SER A 72 -4.56 6.90 10.32
C SER A 72 -3.04 6.71 10.35
N ASP A 73 -2.56 5.53 10.73
CA ASP A 73 -1.13 5.22 10.80
C ASP A 73 -0.48 5.13 9.42
N TYR A 74 -1.20 4.60 8.42
CA TYR A 74 -0.74 4.62 7.03
C TYR A 74 -0.52 6.05 6.54
N LEU A 75 -1.49 6.94 6.73
CA LEU A 75 -1.38 8.34 6.31
C LEU A 75 -0.29 9.09 7.08
N ALA A 76 -0.15 8.84 8.39
CA ALA A 76 0.95 9.40 9.19
C ALA A 76 2.32 8.93 8.68
N THR A 77 2.44 7.64 8.32
CA THR A 77 3.66 7.09 7.72
C THR A 77 3.97 7.76 6.38
N GLN A 78 2.97 7.92 5.52
CA GLN A 78 3.12 8.57 4.21
C GLN A 78 3.50 10.05 4.32
N ARG A 79 2.97 10.78 5.30
CA ARG A 79 3.35 12.18 5.58
C ARG A 79 4.76 12.32 6.15
N GLY A 80 5.21 11.34 6.93
CA GLY A 80 6.55 11.32 7.51
C GLY A 80 7.67 11.03 6.51
N PHE A 81 7.34 10.50 5.32
CA PHE A 81 8.35 10.26 4.29
C PHE A 81 8.80 11.56 3.64
N THR A 82 10.05 11.94 3.92
CA THR A 82 10.70 13.10 3.28
C THR A 82 11.26 12.80 1.89
N LEU A 83 11.14 11.56 1.42
CA LEU A 83 11.70 11.13 0.15
C LEU A 83 10.81 11.61 -0.99
N ASP A 84 11.33 12.55 -1.77
CA ASP A 84 10.70 13.01 -3.00
C ASP A 84 11.14 12.10 -4.15
N PHE A 85 10.24 11.22 -4.59
CA PHE A 85 10.48 10.33 -5.73
C PHE A 85 10.46 11.07 -7.07
N GLY A 86 9.67 12.14 -7.21
CA GLY A 86 9.65 12.96 -8.41
C GLY A 86 10.98 13.65 -8.65
N ALA A 87 11.61 14.15 -7.58
CA ALA A 87 12.95 14.71 -7.64
C ALA A 87 14.02 13.64 -7.88
N ALA A 88 13.88 12.43 -7.32
CA ALA A 88 14.89 11.37 -7.44
C ALA A 88 14.85 10.66 -8.81
N ALA A 89 13.65 10.29 -9.25
CA ALA A 89 13.38 9.52 -10.46
C ALA A 89 12.09 10.06 -11.11
N PRO A 90 12.17 11.17 -11.87
CA PRO A 90 11.00 11.80 -12.50
C PRO A 90 10.26 10.89 -13.48
N ASP A 91 10.95 9.87 -14.01
CA ASP A 91 10.43 8.84 -14.90
C ASP A 91 9.93 7.59 -14.16
N LEU A 92 9.87 7.59 -12.83
CA LEU A 92 9.35 6.46 -12.05
C LEU A 92 7.89 6.16 -12.39
N ASP A 93 7.62 4.91 -12.72
CA ASP A 93 6.31 4.39 -13.10
C ASP A 93 6.05 3.03 -12.42
N TYR A 94 4.79 2.60 -12.50
CA TYR A 94 4.29 1.33 -11.99
C TYR A 94 3.86 0.45 -13.16
N ASP A 95 4.60 -0.60 -13.42
CA ASP A 95 4.21 -1.62 -14.37
C ASP A 95 3.36 -2.68 -13.67
N LEU A 96 2.10 -2.80 -14.11
CA LEU A 96 1.08 -3.63 -13.48
C LEU A 96 0.61 -4.72 -14.45
N GLU A 97 0.79 -5.97 -14.06
CA GLU A 97 0.52 -7.15 -14.89
C GLU A 97 -0.14 -8.28 -14.11
N GLY A 98 -0.70 -9.25 -14.82
CA GLY A 98 -1.14 -10.53 -14.23
C GLY A 98 -2.35 -10.40 -13.29
N PHE A 99 -3.28 -9.51 -13.62
CA PHE A 99 -4.51 -9.30 -12.85
C PHE A 99 -5.37 -10.57 -12.77
N HIS A 100 -5.82 -10.90 -11.55
CA HIS A 100 -6.77 -11.97 -11.31
C HIS A 100 -7.61 -11.68 -10.08
N ALA A 101 -8.90 -12.01 -10.13
CA ALA A 101 -9.78 -11.89 -8.97
C ALA A 101 -9.44 -12.94 -7.91
N ASP A 102 -9.61 -12.59 -6.65
CA ASP A 102 -9.51 -13.53 -5.53
C ASP A 102 -10.74 -14.47 -5.54
N PRO A 103 -10.54 -15.80 -5.64
CA PRO A 103 -11.66 -16.76 -5.65
C PRO A 103 -12.52 -16.74 -4.37
N GLN A 104 -11.96 -16.27 -3.26
CA GLN A 104 -12.65 -16.20 -1.96
C GLN A 104 -13.21 -14.81 -1.66
N ASN A 105 -12.80 -13.79 -2.43
CA ASN A 105 -13.27 -12.43 -2.31
C ASN A 105 -13.38 -11.76 -3.71
N PRO A 106 -14.57 -11.80 -4.34
CA PRO A 106 -14.77 -11.27 -5.69
C PRO A 106 -14.46 -9.78 -5.85
N GLU A 107 -14.41 -9.01 -4.76
CA GLU A 107 -14.09 -7.58 -4.75
C GLU A 107 -12.58 -7.31 -4.61
N ARG A 108 -11.77 -8.37 -4.51
CA ARG A 108 -10.33 -8.29 -4.40
C ARG A 108 -9.65 -8.73 -5.69
N VAL A 109 -8.67 -7.95 -6.12
CA VAL A 109 -7.84 -8.26 -7.27
C VAL A 109 -6.38 -8.39 -6.84
N TRP A 110 -5.71 -9.41 -7.37
CA TRP A 110 -4.29 -9.69 -7.22
C TRP A 110 -3.57 -9.35 -8.52
N PHE A 111 -2.36 -8.80 -8.43
CA PHE A 111 -1.55 -8.43 -9.58
C PHE A 111 -0.07 -8.39 -9.21
N THR A 112 0.79 -8.42 -10.23
CA THR A 112 2.22 -8.18 -10.08
C THR A 112 2.51 -6.71 -10.37
N LEU A 113 3.26 -6.06 -9.48
CA LEU A 113 3.77 -4.72 -9.66
C LEU A 113 5.29 -4.75 -9.85
N ARG A 114 5.80 -3.90 -10.75
CA ARG A 114 7.21 -3.56 -10.85
C ARG A 114 7.38 -2.05 -10.89
N TYR A 115 8.32 -1.55 -10.12
CA TYR A 115 8.78 -0.17 -10.26
C TYR A 115 9.73 -0.06 -11.44
N VAL A 116 9.53 0.93 -12.32
CA VAL A 116 10.38 1.18 -13.49
C VAL A 116 10.76 2.65 -13.52
N GLY A 117 12.04 2.98 -13.71
CA GLY A 117 12.50 4.37 -13.82
C GLY A 117 14.01 4.49 -13.76
N THR A 118 14.53 5.70 -13.52
CA THR A 118 15.97 5.98 -13.50
C THR A 118 16.32 7.02 -12.42
N HIS A 119 17.31 6.72 -11.57
CA HIS A 119 17.76 7.67 -10.53
C HIS A 119 18.62 8.79 -11.12
N THR A 120 17.95 9.81 -11.67
CA THR A 120 18.56 10.92 -12.43
C THR A 120 18.62 12.22 -11.65
N GLY A 121 17.84 12.37 -10.58
CA GLY A 121 17.86 13.56 -9.74
C GLY A 121 18.27 13.29 -8.30
N ALA A 122 18.38 14.37 -7.53
CA ALA A 122 18.83 14.32 -6.13
C ALA A 122 17.62 14.41 -5.19
N THR A 123 17.69 13.68 -4.08
CA THR A 123 16.65 13.70 -3.05
C THR A 123 17.27 13.52 -1.66
N ARG A 124 16.44 13.40 -0.62
CA ARG A 124 16.90 13.16 0.74
C ARG A 124 16.03 12.13 1.45
N LEU A 125 16.66 11.20 2.15
CA LEU A 125 16.01 10.32 3.11
C LEU A 125 16.31 10.85 4.51
N GLY A 126 15.37 11.58 5.12
CA GLY A 126 15.63 12.39 6.31
C GLY A 126 16.78 13.37 6.08
N LYS A 127 17.87 13.22 6.84
CA LYS A 127 19.09 14.04 6.70
C LYS A 127 20.11 13.47 5.72
N LEU A 128 19.90 12.27 5.19
CA LEU A 128 20.82 11.61 4.26
C LEU A 128 20.59 12.12 2.83
N PRO A 129 21.53 12.84 2.21
CA PRO A 129 21.42 13.21 0.81
C PRO A 129 21.63 11.99 -0.09
N LEU A 130 20.69 11.76 -1.01
CA LEU A 130 20.80 10.78 -2.08
C LEU A 130 21.13 11.53 -3.37
N ARG A 131 22.32 11.27 -3.92
CA ARG A 131 22.81 11.89 -5.16
C ARG A 131 22.44 11.01 -6.35
N PRO A 132 22.16 11.61 -7.53
CA PRO A 132 21.81 10.84 -8.72
C PRO A 132 22.93 9.85 -9.05
N THR A 133 22.56 8.57 -9.17
CA THR A 133 23.49 7.49 -9.49
C THR A 133 23.47 7.13 -10.98
N GLY A 134 22.41 7.52 -11.70
CA GLY A 134 22.14 7.05 -13.06
C GLY A 134 21.73 5.57 -13.12
N ASN A 135 21.53 4.91 -11.97
CA ASN A 135 21.13 3.52 -11.93
C ASN A 135 19.68 3.37 -12.43
N PRO A 136 19.40 2.32 -13.22
CA PRO A 136 18.03 1.97 -13.52
C PRO A 136 17.32 1.49 -12.25
N ILE A 137 16.06 1.87 -12.11
CA ILE A 137 15.11 1.31 -11.16
C ILE A 137 14.32 0.28 -11.96
N LEU A 138 14.66 -0.99 -11.78
CA LEU A 138 13.92 -2.13 -12.35
C LEU A 138 13.56 -3.04 -11.20
N GLY A 139 12.33 -2.92 -10.69
CA GLY A 139 11.84 -3.73 -9.58
C GLY A 139 11.70 -5.21 -9.97
N GLY A 140 12.08 -6.10 -9.04
CA GLY A 140 11.65 -7.49 -9.06
C GLY A 140 10.11 -7.60 -9.00
N PRO A 141 9.52 -8.75 -9.33
CA PRO A 141 8.07 -8.90 -9.31
C PRO A 141 7.59 -8.82 -7.87
N GLU A 142 6.73 -7.86 -7.56
CA GLU A 142 6.06 -7.79 -6.27
C GLU A 142 4.62 -8.24 -6.43
N LEU A 143 4.17 -9.19 -5.62
CA LEU A 143 2.76 -9.54 -5.54
C LEU A 143 2.04 -8.49 -4.69
N HIS A 144 1.03 -7.87 -5.29
CA HIS A 144 0.16 -6.89 -4.65
C HIS A 144 -1.30 -7.34 -4.76
N SER A 145 -2.14 -6.81 -3.88
CA SER A 145 -3.58 -6.97 -4.01
C SER A 145 -4.33 -5.76 -3.49
N ILE A 146 -5.47 -5.46 -4.08
CA ILE A 146 -6.41 -4.45 -3.59
C ILE A 146 -7.79 -5.08 -3.43
N TRP A 147 -8.37 -4.93 -2.25
CA TRP A 147 -9.81 -5.14 -2.01
C TRP A 147 -10.52 -3.80 -2.15
N TRP A 148 -11.34 -3.69 -3.18
CA TRP A 148 -12.16 -2.53 -3.48
C TRP A 148 -13.53 -2.60 -2.81
N THR A 149 -14.08 -1.46 -2.40
CA THR A 149 -15.50 -1.35 -2.05
C THR A 149 -16.32 -1.04 -3.31
N PRO A 150 -17.64 -1.29 -3.30
CA PRO A 150 -18.52 -0.88 -4.39
C PRO A 150 -18.46 0.62 -4.73
N GLU A 151 -18.10 1.45 -3.76
CA GLU A 151 -17.93 2.91 -3.88
C GLU A 151 -16.59 3.32 -4.50
N LYS A 152 -15.78 2.35 -5.00
CA LYS A 152 -14.45 2.58 -5.58
C LYS A 152 -13.45 3.16 -4.57
N THR A 153 -13.57 2.74 -3.31
CA THR A 153 -12.55 3.00 -2.29
C THR A 153 -11.81 1.72 -1.94
N ILE A 154 -10.61 1.85 -1.39
CA ILE A 154 -9.75 0.73 -1.05
C ILE A 154 -10.00 0.38 0.41
N LYS A 155 -10.39 -0.87 0.65
CA LYS A 155 -10.59 -1.42 1.99
C LYS A 155 -9.35 -2.13 2.51
N TRP A 156 -8.61 -2.81 1.65
CA TRP A 156 -7.39 -3.51 2.03
C TRP A 156 -6.36 -3.54 0.91
N GLU A 157 -5.15 -3.10 1.22
CA GLU A 157 -3.97 -3.26 0.37
C GLU A 157 -2.96 -4.26 0.95
N THR A 158 -2.45 -5.13 0.08
CA THR A 158 -1.29 -5.99 0.33
C THR A 158 -0.18 -5.57 -0.63
N VAL A 159 1.00 -5.23 -0.12
CA VAL A 159 2.10 -4.65 -0.91
C VAL A 159 3.44 -5.30 -0.60
N GLY A 160 4.38 -5.27 -1.55
CA GLY A 160 5.80 -5.50 -1.26
C GLY A 160 6.28 -6.94 -1.18
N TYR A 161 5.44 -7.95 -1.45
CA TYR A 161 5.85 -9.35 -1.42
C TYR A 161 6.65 -9.71 -2.68
N THR A 162 7.98 -9.71 -2.60
CA THR A 162 8.84 -10.02 -3.76
C THR A 162 8.78 -11.50 -4.13
N GLY A 163 8.31 -11.81 -5.34
CA GLY A 163 8.20 -13.17 -5.86
C GLY A 163 9.54 -13.80 -6.28
N CYS A 164 10.58 -12.99 -6.53
CA CYS A 164 11.92 -13.49 -6.83
C CYS A 164 13.02 -12.53 -6.35
N LYS A 165 13.86 -13.01 -5.42
CA LYS A 165 14.94 -12.19 -4.84
C LYS A 165 16.13 -11.93 -5.75
N PHE A 166 16.17 -12.60 -6.90
CA PHE A 166 17.30 -12.58 -7.84
C PHE A 166 16.99 -11.80 -9.13
N THR A 167 15.83 -11.16 -9.20
CA THR A 167 15.41 -10.37 -10.37
C THR A 167 15.29 -8.91 -9.99
N GLY A 168 15.71 -8.03 -10.90
CA GLY A 168 15.65 -6.59 -10.70
C GLY A 168 16.83 -6.03 -9.91
N THR A 169 16.80 -4.72 -9.77
CA THR A 169 17.80 -3.86 -9.10
C THR A 169 17.53 -3.69 -7.61
N ASN A 170 16.37 -4.14 -7.14
CA ASN A 170 15.90 -4.09 -5.75
C ASN A 170 16.53 -5.16 -4.85
N GLN A 171 17.40 -6.03 -5.38
CA GLN A 171 18.13 -7.07 -4.63
C GLN A 171 17.23 -7.98 -3.76
N GLY A 172 15.99 -8.17 -4.20
CA GLY A 172 14.99 -9.00 -3.52
C GLY A 172 14.22 -8.35 -2.39
N PHE A 173 14.36 -7.05 -2.20
CA PHE A 173 13.51 -6.27 -1.32
C PHE A 173 12.30 -5.73 -2.08
N GLY A 174 11.12 -5.77 -1.47
CA GLY A 174 9.93 -5.15 -2.03
C GLY A 174 9.60 -3.80 -1.39
N GLY A 175 8.56 -3.15 -1.91
CA GLY A 175 8.05 -1.90 -1.36
C GLY A 175 9.12 -0.80 -1.31
N LEU A 176 9.12 -0.01 -0.23
CA LEU A 176 10.04 1.12 -0.11
C LEU A 176 11.51 0.69 -0.06
N ALA A 177 11.84 -0.41 0.63
CA ALA A 177 13.22 -0.90 0.70
C ALA A 177 13.75 -1.26 -0.70
N GLY A 178 12.90 -1.88 -1.53
CA GLY A 178 13.23 -2.20 -2.92
C GLY A 178 13.50 -0.98 -3.80
N LEU A 179 12.80 0.13 -3.54
CA LEU A 179 13.00 1.42 -4.23
C LEU A 179 14.25 2.16 -3.76
N LEU A 180 14.60 2.08 -2.47
CA LEU A 180 15.74 2.83 -1.91
C LEU A 180 17.11 2.29 -2.36
N ILE A 181 17.21 1.00 -2.66
CA ILE A 181 18.46 0.37 -3.11
C ILE A 181 18.98 0.96 -4.42
N PRO A 182 18.20 1.05 -5.52
CA PRO A 182 18.67 1.68 -6.76
C PRO A 182 18.93 3.19 -6.60
N LEU A 183 18.30 3.85 -5.61
CA LEU A 183 18.61 5.23 -5.22
C LEU A 183 19.94 5.38 -4.45
N GLY A 184 20.68 4.29 -4.25
CA GLY A 184 22.02 4.30 -3.67
C GLY A 184 22.08 4.04 -2.16
N VAL A 185 20.96 3.65 -1.53
CA VAL A 185 21.00 3.18 -0.14
C VAL A 185 21.62 1.78 -0.11
N PRO A 186 22.76 1.59 0.59
CA PRO A 186 23.43 0.29 0.60
C PRO A 186 22.55 -0.79 1.23
N ARG A 187 22.51 -1.98 0.62
CA ARG A 187 21.76 -3.13 1.13
C ARG A 187 22.07 -3.46 2.59
N VAL A 188 23.34 -3.30 3.01
CA VAL A 188 23.76 -3.57 4.39
C VAL A 188 22.98 -2.75 5.42
N VAL A 189 22.46 -1.58 5.05
CA VAL A 189 21.57 -0.79 5.92
C VAL A 189 20.31 -1.59 6.26
N PHE A 190 19.67 -2.21 5.26
CA PHE A 190 18.47 -3.03 5.46
C PHE A 190 18.80 -4.36 6.16
N ASP A 191 19.90 -5.02 5.79
CA ASP A 191 20.30 -6.29 6.42
C ASP A 191 20.66 -6.10 7.91
N LEU A 192 21.28 -4.98 8.29
CA LEU A 192 21.59 -4.65 9.69
C LEU A 192 20.34 -4.25 10.48
N LEU A 193 19.40 -3.57 9.83
CA LEU A 193 18.16 -3.17 10.47
C LEU A 193 17.17 -4.33 10.58
N ALA A 194 17.14 -5.30 9.66
CA ALA A 194 16.14 -6.38 9.64
C ALA A 194 16.02 -7.19 10.95
N PRO A 195 17.11 -7.58 11.65
CA PRO A 195 17.03 -8.26 12.94
C PRO A 195 16.46 -7.39 14.06
N LEU A 196 16.68 -6.07 13.98
CA LEU A 196 16.16 -5.08 14.92
C LEU A 196 14.77 -4.57 14.54
N ALA A 197 14.43 -4.65 13.25
CA ALA A 197 13.20 -4.14 12.68
C ALA A 197 12.03 -4.88 13.29
N LYS A 198 12.03 -6.22 13.38
CA LYS A 198 10.93 -7.00 13.96
C LYS A 198 10.62 -6.67 15.44
N PRO A 199 11.59 -6.58 16.36
CA PRO A 199 11.32 -6.15 17.72
C PRO A 199 10.98 -4.66 17.81
N LEU A 200 11.63 -3.78 17.05
CA LEU A 200 11.26 -2.35 16.98
C LEU A 200 9.84 -2.17 16.43
N PHE A 201 9.45 -3.01 15.47
CA PHE A 201 8.14 -3.08 14.83
C PHE A 201 7.07 -3.52 15.83
N ALA A 202 7.33 -4.61 16.54
CA ALA A 202 6.46 -5.10 17.61
C ALA A 202 6.34 -4.09 18.76
N LEU A 203 7.38 -3.29 19.03
CA LEU A 203 7.31 -2.23 20.03
C LEU A 203 6.69 -0.93 19.49
N SER A 204 6.75 -0.69 18.17
CA SER A 204 6.21 0.52 17.54
C SER A 204 4.71 0.66 17.71
N GLN A 205 3.98 -0.43 17.93
CA GLN A 205 2.55 -0.39 18.25
C GLN A 205 2.27 0.34 19.58
N PHE A 206 3.24 0.41 20.49
CA PHE A 206 3.11 1.13 21.77
C PHE A 206 3.56 2.59 21.70
N ASN A 207 4.15 3.03 20.59
CA ASN A 207 4.47 4.45 20.41
C ASN A 207 3.17 5.22 20.21
N GLU A 208 3.07 6.47 20.66
CA GLU A 208 2.00 7.34 20.17
C GLU A 208 2.29 7.70 18.71
N ALA A 209 1.25 7.73 17.86
CA ALA A 209 1.38 8.29 16.52
C ALA A 209 1.75 9.77 16.67
N SER A 210 3.01 10.10 16.39
CA SER A 210 3.50 11.47 16.50
C SER A 210 3.47 12.15 15.13
N GLU A 211 3.45 13.48 15.12
CA GLU A 211 3.60 14.29 13.90
C GLU A 211 4.90 13.99 13.11
N SER A 212 5.87 13.28 13.71
CA SER A 212 7.19 13.01 13.14
C SER A 212 7.37 11.62 12.51
N GLY A 213 6.37 10.74 12.57
CA GLY A 213 6.44 9.42 11.94
C GLY A 213 5.35 8.47 12.38
N GLY A 214 4.82 7.70 11.43
CA GLY A 214 3.82 6.67 11.69
C GLY A 214 4.42 5.43 12.36
N ARG A 215 3.55 4.63 12.97
CA ARG A 215 3.91 3.33 13.54
C ARG A 215 4.20 2.34 12.42
N ALA A 216 4.98 1.31 12.72
CA ALA A 216 5.19 0.24 11.77
C ALA A 216 4.03 -0.79 11.81
N CYS A 217 3.38 -0.92 12.98
CA CYS A 217 2.14 -1.66 13.18
C CYS A 217 1.15 -0.80 13.97
N SER A 218 -0.12 -0.78 13.56
CA SER A 218 -1.19 -0.19 14.35
C SER A 218 -1.51 -1.07 15.57
N PRO A 219 -1.86 -0.46 16.71
CA PRO A 219 -2.46 -1.16 17.84
C PRO A 219 -3.74 -1.88 17.41
N ASP A 220 -4.04 -3.01 18.05
CA ASP A 220 -5.28 -3.74 17.79
C ASP A 220 -6.52 -2.86 17.96
N ALA A 221 -6.53 -1.96 18.96
CA ALA A 221 -7.64 -1.03 19.19
C ALA A 221 -7.97 -0.15 17.97
N ASP A 222 -6.96 0.22 17.17
CA ASP A 222 -7.10 1.11 16.01
C ASP A 222 -7.50 0.36 14.73
N LEU A 223 -7.45 -0.98 14.75
CA LEU A 223 -7.81 -1.81 13.61
C LEU A 223 -9.33 -2.03 13.52
N PRO A 224 -9.92 -2.04 12.31
CA PRO A 224 -11.36 -2.19 12.14
C PRO A 224 -11.84 -3.60 12.50
N ASP A 225 -13.12 -3.72 12.85
CA ASP A 225 -13.69 -4.99 13.31
C ASP A 225 -13.58 -6.12 12.28
N TRP A 226 -13.75 -5.81 10.99
CA TRP A 226 -13.62 -6.80 9.92
C TRP A 226 -12.20 -7.40 9.89
N TRP A 227 -11.17 -6.61 10.22
CA TRP A 227 -9.79 -7.06 10.32
C TRP A 227 -9.60 -7.98 11.52
N LYS A 228 -10.19 -7.66 12.66
CA LYS A 228 -10.12 -8.49 13.88
C LYS A 228 -10.85 -9.83 13.70
N GLN A 229 -11.95 -9.83 12.95
CA GLN A 229 -12.75 -11.03 12.72
C GLN A 229 -12.02 -12.09 11.88
N ARG A 230 -11.10 -11.70 10.98
CA ARG A 230 -10.34 -12.66 10.17
C ARG A 230 -9.43 -13.56 11.02
N THR A 231 -8.88 -13.05 12.12
CA THR A 231 -8.01 -13.81 13.04
C THR A 231 -8.81 -14.76 13.92
N MET A 232 -10.11 -14.49 14.12
CA MET A 232 -11.02 -15.37 14.86
C MET A 232 -11.48 -16.60 14.05
N LEU A 233 -11.30 -16.59 12.73
CA LEU A 233 -11.70 -17.69 11.84
C LEU A 233 -10.66 -18.82 11.71
N GLY A 234 -9.53 -18.76 12.43
CA GLY A 234 -8.54 -19.85 12.45
C GLY A 234 -7.80 -20.06 11.13
N VAL A 235 -7.91 -19.14 10.18
CA VAL A 235 -7.16 -19.16 8.92
C VAL A 235 -5.96 -18.23 9.11
N ASN A 236 -4.77 -18.80 9.29
CA ASN A 236 -3.45 -18.15 9.49
C ASN A 236 -2.88 -18.05 10.92
N ILE A 237 -3.11 -19.04 11.79
CA ILE A 237 -2.21 -19.27 12.93
C ILE A 237 -1.90 -20.77 13.01
N CYS A 238 -0.63 -21.15 12.82
CA CYS A 238 -0.13 -22.47 13.23
C CYS A 238 -0.44 -22.65 14.71
N ARG A 239 -1.25 -23.67 15.03
CA ARG A 239 -1.29 -24.21 16.39
C ARG A 239 -0.01 -24.99 16.67
#